data_AF-A0A935NU76-F1
#
_entry.id   AF-A0A935NU76-F1
#
_cell.length_a   1.000
_cell.length_b   1.000
_cell.length_c   1.000
_cell.angle_alpha   90.00
_cell.angle_beta   90.00
_cell.angle_gamma   90.00
#
_symmetry.space_group_name_H-M   'P 1'
#
loop_
_entity.id
_entity.type
_entity.pdbx_description
1 polymer ?
#
loop_
_entity_poly.entity_id
_entity_poly.type
_entity_poly.pdbx_seq_one_letter_code
_entity_poly.pdbx_strand_id
1 'polypeptide(L)'
;MSPPALQLDQPDAGENAAPVVTSVSNAAAVELVEPGPVTLERGRGTLSIRLRDADVGDTLNVRMYVDYNRPDQTPARASCRVAPGTTVDRTTTCDISGVCTSADVGVERLLWIEVFDRELLDGGQPRFRAMPAGGASSKWHFMMQCREPQ
;
A
#
# COMPACT_ATOMS: atom_id res chain seq x y z
N MET A 1 -17.03 52.02 -2.50
CA MET A 1 -17.35 50.63 -2.06
C MET A 1 -16.08 49.84 -2.23
N SER A 2 -15.35 49.60 -1.14
CA SER A 2 -14.14 48.77 -1.17
C SER A 2 -14.55 47.29 -1.04
N PRO A 3 -13.91 46.35 -1.75
CA PRO A 3 -14.25 44.94 -1.65
C PRO A 3 -13.95 44.40 -0.24
N PRO A 4 -14.71 43.40 0.23
CA PRO A 4 -14.45 42.80 1.54
C PRO A 4 -13.08 42.15 1.55
N ALA A 5 -12.38 42.22 2.69
CA ALA A 5 -11.11 41.57 2.89
C ALA A 5 -11.28 40.04 2.78
N LEU A 6 -10.44 39.38 1.99
CA LEU A 6 -10.29 37.93 2.04
C LEU A 6 -9.81 37.55 3.44
N GLN A 7 -10.65 36.85 4.19
CA GLN A 7 -10.24 36.14 5.40
C GLN A 7 -9.39 34.95 4.95
N LEU A 8 -8.07 35.08 5.12
CA LEU A 8 -7.06 34.03 4.86
C LEU A 8 -6.83 33.14 6.09
N ASP A 9 -7.71 33.20 7.09
CA ASP A 9 -7.50 32.59 8.42
C ASP A 9 -8.02 31.14 8.51
N GLN A 10 -8.50 30.56 7.40
CA GLN A 10 -8.65 29.11 7.31
C GLN A 10 -7.36 28.55 6.70
N PRO A 11 -6.54 27.80 7.46
CA PRO A 11 -5.59 26.92 6.82
C PRO A 11 -6.41 25.95 5.97
N ASP A 12 -6.41 26.14 4.64
CA ASP A 12 -6.96 25.17 3.67
C ASP A 12 -6.07 23.93 3.52
N ALA A 13 -4.97 23.89 4.30
CA ALA A 13 -4.05 22.77 4.36
C ALA A 13 -4.82 21.53 4.80
N GLY A 14 -5.10 20.66 3.83
CA GLY A 14 -5.85 19.43 3.99
C GLY A 14 -5.38 18.66 5.22
N GLU A 15 -6.37 18.25 6.03
CA GLU A 15 -6.23 17.79 7.40
C GLU A 15 -5.36 16.51 7.58
N ASN A 16 -5.02 15.83 6.50
CA ASN A 16 -4.10 14.68 6.43
C ASN A 16 -3.85 14.36 4.95
N ALA A 17 -2.61 14.24 4.50
CA ALA A 17 -2.34 13.90 3.09
C ALA A 17 -2.18 12.38 2.95
N ALA A 18 -2.92 11.76 2.03
CA ALA A 18 -2.78 10.32 1.81
C ALA A 18 -1.34 9.97 1.40
N PRO A 19 -0.71 8.97 2.04
CA PRO A 19 0.59 8.47 1.61
C PRO A 19 0.45 7.87 0.21
N VAL A 20 1.44 8.09 -0.65
CA VAL A 20 1.43 7.70 -2.07
C VAL A 20 2.51 6.66 -2.35
N VAL A 21 2.16 5.55 -3.00
CA VAL A 21 3.14 4.64 -3.59
C VAL A 21 3.72 5.29 -4.85
N THR A 22 5.03 5.49 -4.88
CA THR A 22 5.73 6.13 -6.01
C THR A 22 6.48 5.13 -6.88
N SER A 23 7.01 4.05 -6.29
CA SER A 23 7.52 2.92 -7.06
C SER A 23 7.54 1.63 -6.26
N VAL A 24 7.54 0.51 -6.98
CA VAL A 24 7.71 -0.84 -6.44
C VAL A 24 8.78 -1.55 -7.25
N SER A 25 9.75 -2.17 -6.61
CA SER A 25 10.78 -2.97 -7.27
C SER A 25 11.00 -4.31 -6.58
N ASN A 26 11.43 -5.31 -7.34
CA ASN A 26 11.75 -6.63 -6.81
C ASN A 26 13.17 -6.70 -6.22
N ALA A 27 13.54 -7.86 -5.67
CA ALA A 27 14.87 -8.11 -5.10
C ALA A 27 16.04 -7.89 -6.07
N ALA A 28 15.81 -7.95 -7.38
CA ALA A 28 16.80 -7.67 -8.42
C ALA A 28 16.83 -6.17 -8.83
N ALA A 29 16.19 -5.30 -8.05
CA ALA A 29 16.03 -3.87 -8.31
C ALA A 29 15.33 -3.55 -9.65
N VAL A 30 14.56 -4.50 -10.20
CA VAL A 30 13.72 -4.26 -11.38
C VAL A 30 12.44 -3.59 -10.91
N GLU A 31 12.18 -2.39 -11.44
CA GLU A 31 10.96 -1.64 -11.19
C GLU A 31 9.75 -2.32 -11.85
N LEU A 32 8.66 -2.42 -11.09
CA LEU A 32 7.38 -2.96 -11.53
C LEU A 32 6.49 -1.79 -11.96
N VAL A 33 5.82 -1.96 -13.10
CA VAL A 33 4.93 -0.93 -13.68
C VAL A 33 3.48 -1.27 -13.36
N GLU A 34 2.74 -0.31 -12.80
CA GLU A 34 1.28 -0.43 -12.61
C GLU A 34 0.51 0.15 -13.82
N PRO A 35 -0.57 -0.50 -14.30
CA PRO A 35 -0.89 -1.90 -14.06
C PRO A 35 0.02 -2.77 -14.94
N GLY A 36 0.53 -3.87 -14.39
CA GLY A 36 1.42 -4.75 -15.15
C GLY A 36 1.38 -6.19 -14.64
N PRO A 37 1.75 -7.16 -15.49
CA PRO A 37 1.97 -8.51 -15.05
C PRO A 37 3.21 -8.57 -14.16
N VAL A 38 3.12 -9.30 -13.05
CA VAL A 38 4.27 -9.59 -12.18
C VAL A 38 4.34 -11.09 -11.92
N THR A 39 5.54 -11.66 -11.96
CA THR A 39 5.75 -13.05 -11.59
C THR A 39 6.38 -13.10 -10.21
N LEU A 40 5.74 -13.80 -9.28
CA LEU A 40 6.20 -13.99 -7.91
C LEU A 40 6.45 -15.48 -7.63
N GLU A 41 7.38 -15.77 -6.72
CA GLU A 41 7.67 -17.15 -6.31
C GLU A 41 6.93 -17.49 -5.02
N ARG A 42 6.42 -18.72 -4.94
CA ARG A 42 5.79 -19.23 -3.73
C ARG A 42 6.78 -19.25 -2.56
N GLY A 43 6.37 -18.75 -1.40
CA GLY A 43 7.13 -18.89 -0.16
C GLY A 43 8.42 -18.07 -0.06
N ARG A 44 8.72 -17.17 -1.02
CA ARG A 44 9.91 -16.32 -0.96
C ARG A 44 9.76 -15.01 -1.72
N GLY A 45 10.67 -14.08 -1.45
CA GLY A 45 10.85 -12.84 -2.20
C GLY A 45 10.65 -11.60 -1.33
N THR A 46 11.12 -10.48 -1.85
CA THR A 46 10.92 -9.16 -1.24
C THR A 46 10.52 -8.15 -2.30
N LEU A 47 9.76 -7.13 -1.87
CA LEU A 47 9.50 -5.92 -2.65
C LEU A 47 10.07 -4.72 -1.93
N SER A 48 10.83 -3.90 -2.63
CA SER A 48 11.21 -2.56 -2.19
C SER A 48 10.13 -1.59 -2.66
N ILE A 49 9.57 -0.81 -1.75
CA ILE A 49 8.48 0.11 -2.02
C ILE A 49 8.94 1.52 -1.66
N ARG A 50 8.88 2.43 -2.63
CA ARG A 50 9.08 3.85 -2.41
C ARG A 50 7.73 4.52 -2.22
N LEU A 51 7.70 5.38 -1.21
CA LEU A 51 6.51 6.06 -0.74
C LEU A 51 6.80 7.55 -0.64
N ARG A 52 5.77 8.38 -0.86
CA ARG A 52 5.78 9.79 -0.53
C ARG A 52 4.67 10.08 0.44
N ASP A 53 4.99 10.75 1.53
CA ASP A 53 4.04 11.11 2.55
C ASP A 53 4.39 12.49 3.14
N ALA A 54 3.41 13.40 3.20
CA ALA A 54 3.64 14.73 3.75
C ALA A 54 3.73 14.69 5.28
N ASP A 55 3.06 13.73 5.92
CA ASP A 55 2.95 13.59 7.35
C ASP A 55 4.07 12.70 7.90
N VAL A 56 5.31 13.18 7.81
CA VAL A 56 6.54 12.40 8.11
C VAL A 56 6.58 11.76 9.50
N GLY A 57 5.79 12.27 10.45
CA GLY A 57 5.64 11.71 11.80
C GLY A 57 4.86 10.41 11.87
N ASP A 58 4.14 10.04 10.80
CA ASP A 58 3.27 8.88 10.79
C ASP A 58 4.02 7.58 10.48
N THR A 59 3.59 6.50 11.13
CA THR A 59 4.01 5.14 10.77
C THR A 59 3.11 4.65 9.65
N LEU A 60 3.70 4.36 8.49
CA LEU A 60 2.91 3.81 7.38
C LEU A 60 2.78 2.30 7.52
N ASN A 61 1.59 1.80 7.26
CA ASN A 61 1.28 0.38 7.23
C ASN A 61 1.08 -0.02 5.78
N VAL A 62 1.96 -0.87 5.25
CA VAL A 62 1.80 -1.44 3.91
C VAL A 62 1.20 -2.83 4.04
N ARG A 63 0.12 -3.08 3.31
CA ARG A 63 -0.58 -4.36 3.26
C ARG A 63 -0.69 -4.84 1.82
N MET A 64 -0.50 -6.14 1.63
CA MET A 64 -0.64 -6.79 0.33
C MET A 64 -1.81 -7.75 0.35
N TYR A 65 -2.80 -7.50 -0.50
CA TYR A 65 -4.00 -8.34 -0.60
C TYR A 65 -4.06 -9.02 -1.96
N VAL A 66 -4.64 -10.21 -2.00
CA VAL A 66 -4.89 -10.93 -3.26
C VAL A 66 -6.40 -11.06 -3.46
N ASP A 67 -6.87 -10.70 -4.66
CA ASP A 67 -8.28 -10.78 -5.07
C ASP A 67 -9.26 -10.03 -4.14
N TYR A 68 -8.83 -8.91 -3.53
CA TYR A 68 -9.66 -8.16 -2.57
C TYR A 68 -10.90 -7.47 -3.19
N ASN A 69 -11.01 -7.48 -4.51
CA ASN A 69 -12.20 -7.03 -5.23
C ASN A 69 -13.36 -8.05 -5.19
N ARG A 70 -13.18 -9.20 -4.54
CA ARG A 70 -14.22 -10.22 -4.38
C ARG A 70 -15.04 -10.05 -3.09
N PRO A 71 -16.28 -10.58 -3.03
CA PRO A 71 -17.12 -10.52 -1.83
C PRO A 71 -16.51 -11.22 -0.61
N ASP A 72 -15.77 -12.31 -0.83
CA ASP A 72 -15.07 -13.11 0.18
C ASP A 72 -13.68 -12.52 0.49
N GLN A 73 -13.65 -11.24 0.87
CA GLN A 73 -12.42 -10.53 1.21
C GLN A 73 -11.61 -11.32 2.26
N THR A 74 -10.31 -11.46 2.00
CA THR A 74 -9.35 -12.15 2.87
C THR A 74 -8.38 -11.14 3.51
N PRO A 75 -7.75 -11.48 4.65
CA PRO A 75 -6.73 -10.62 5.25
C PRO A 75 -5.52 -10.44 4.33
N ALA A 76 -4.70 -9.43 4.63
CA ALA A 76 -3.44 -9.22 3.92
C ALA A 76 -2.56 -10.47 4.01
N ARG A 77 -1.99 -10.89 2.87
CA ARG A 77 -1.08 -12.03 2.79
C ARG A 77 0.36 -11.67 3.13
N ALA A 78 0.70 -10.40 3.03
CA ALA A 78 1.96 -9.85 3.52
C ALA A 78 1.74 -8.44 4.06
N SER A 79 2.60 -8.04 4.99
CA SER A 79 2.59 -6.70 5.55
C SER A 79 3.94 -6.30 6.10
N CYS A 80 4.20 -5.00 6.06
CA CYS A 80 5.40 -4.37 6.59
C CYS A 80 5.02 -2.98 7.10
N ARG A 81 5.88 -2.40 7.94
CA ARG A 81 5.70 -1.05 8.48
C ARG A 81 6.84 -0.17 8.01
N VAL A 82 6.55 1.11 7.83
CA VAL A 82 7.54 2.15 7.56
C VAL A 82 7.54 3.05 8.77
N ALA A 83 8.66 3.07 9.48
CA ALA A 83 8.82 3.94 10.64
C ALA A 83 8.63 5.42 10.24
N PRO A 84 8.26 6.29 11.20
CA PRO A 84 8.29 7.73 11.00
C PRO A 84 9.63 8.17 10.41
N GLY A 85 9.58 9.10 9.46
CA GLY A 85 10.74 9.60 8.74
C GLY A 85 11.13 11.01 9.16
N THR A 86 12.22 11.49 8.56
CA THR A 86 12.61 12.91 8.58
C THR A 86 12.40 13.59 7.23
N THR A 87 12.02 12.81 6.21
CA THR A 87 11.79 13.24 4.83
C THR A 87 10.47 12.70 4.32
N VAL A 88 9.86 13.44 3.38
CA VAL A 88 8.59 13.04 2.75
C VAL A 88 8.73 11.79 1.91
N ASP A 89 9.88 11.59 1.27
CA ASP A 89 10.17 10.39 0.49
C ASP A 89 10.77 9.33 1.42
N ARG A 90 10.17 8.13 1.42
CA ARG A 90 10.54 7.00 2.27
C ARG A 90 10.65 5.72 1.46
N THR A 91 11.45 4.77 1.92
CA THR A 91 11.59 3.46 1.29
C THR A 91 11.49 2.38 2.35
N THR A 92 10.80 1.29 2.03
CA THR A 92 10.74 0.09 2.87
C THR A 92 10.95 -1.16 2.02
N THR A 93 11.36 -2.25 2.67
CA THR A 93 11.42 -3.58 2.04
C THR A 93 10.47 -4.50 2.78
N CYS A 94 9.60 -5.15 2.01
CA CYS A 94 8.55 -6.00 2.54
C CYS A 94 8.81 -7.44 2.11
N ASP A 95 8.82 -8.35 3.08
CA ASP A 95 8.82 -9.77 2.79
C ASP A 95 7.46 -10.17 2.18
N ILE A 96 7.52 -10.86 1.04
CA ILE A 96 6.33 -11.27 0.29
C ILE A 96 6.17 -12.80 0.26
N SER A 97 6.84 -13.53 1.15
CA SER A 97 6.79 -14.99 1.19
C SER A 97 5.37 -15.54 1.33
N GLY A 98 4.48 -14.80 2.00
CA GLY A 98 3.08 -15.16 2.18
C GLY A 98 2.15 -14.80 1.02
N VAL A 99 2.59 -13.97 0.04
CA VAL A 99 1.71 -13.49 -1.04
C VAL A 99 1.28 -14.63 -1.97
N CYS A 100 2.21 -15.50 -2.36
CA CYS A 100 1.92 -16.66 -3.18
C CYS A 100 1.71 -17.91 -2.32
N THR A 101 0.53 -18.53 -2.43
CA THR A 101 0.21 -19.82 -1.83
C THR A 101 0.16 -20.92 -2.89
N SER A 102 0.04 -22.18 -2.48
CA SER A 102 -0.10 -23.30 -3.41
C SER A 102 -1.34 -23.19 -4.32
N ALA A 103 -2.42 -22.56 -3.84
CA ALA A 103 -3.66 -22.37 -4.60
C ALA A 103 -3.58 -21.26 -5.67
N ASP A 104 -2.48 -20.50 -5.71
CA ASP A 104 -2.28 -19.42 -6.68
C ASP A 104 -1.32 -19.80 -7.79
N VAL A 105 -0.57 -20.90 -7.65
CA VAL A 105 0.42 -21.33 -8.65
C VAL A 105 -0.28 -21.67 -9.97
N GLY A 106 0.19 -21.06 -11.07
CA GLY A 106 -0.39 -21.22 -12.40
C GLY A 106 -1.76 -20.55 -12.59
N VAL A 107 -2.22 -19.76 -11.62
CA VAL A 107 -3.46 -18.99 -11.68
C VAL A 107 -3.14 -17.51 -11.68
N GLU A 108 -3.76 -16.77 -12.60
CA GLU A 108 -3.67 -15.31 -12.61
C GLU A 108 -4.55 -14.72 -11.48
N ARG A 109 -3.96 -13.84 -10.68
CA ARG A 109 -4.60 -13.21 -9.52
C ARG A 109 -4.40 -11.69 -9.56
N LEU A 110 -5.19 -10.95 -8.79
CA LEU A 110 -5.01 -9.51 -8.63
C LEU A 110 -4.33 -9.20 -7.30
N LEU A 111 -3.09 -8.70 -7.36
CA LEU A 111 -2.36 -8.20 -6.20
C LEU A 111 -2.72 -6.73 -5.96
N TRP A 112 -3.01 -6.38 -4.72
CA TRP A 112 -3.16 -5.00 -4.26
C TRP A 112 -2.05 -4.70 -3.25
N ILE A 113 -1.27 -3.67 -3.49
CA ILE A 113 -0.34 -3.09 -2.51
C ILE A 113 -0.97 -1.80 -2.02
N GLU A 114 -1.40 -1.75 -0.77
CA GLU A 114 -2.06 -0.59 -0.19
C GLU A 114 -1.26 -0.07 0.99
N VAL A 115 -1.08 1.24 1.06
CA VAL A 115 -0.39 1.93 2.14
C VAL A 115 -1.38 2.80 2.91
N PHE A 116 -1.35 2.68 4.22
CA PHE A 116 -2.24 3.35 5.15
C PHE A 116 -1.39 4.22 6.10
N ASP A 117 -1.81 5.44 6.38
CA ASP A 117 -1.17 6.34 7.36
C ASP A 117 -1.55 6.04 8.82
N ARG A 118 -2.64 5.31 9.03
CA ARG A 118 -3.10 4.84 10.34
C ARG A 118 -3.00 3.34 10.46
N GLU A 119 -2.95 2.87 11.70
CA GLU A 119 -3.12 1.46 12.00
C GLU A 119 -4.54 1.02 11.66
N LEU A 120 -4.66 -0.14 11.04
CA LEU A 120 -5.94 -0.70 10.67
C LEU A 120 -6.66 -1.24 11.92
N LEU A 121 -7.97 -1.08 11.93
CA LEU A 121 -8.83 -1.60 12.99
C LEU A 121 -8.98 -3.13 12.85
N ASP A 122 -9.06 -3.83 13.98
CA ASP A 122 -9.30 -5.28 14.01
C ASP A 122 -10.67 -5.68 13.41
N GLY A 123 -11.57 -4.72 13.27
CA GLY A 123 -12.87 -4.88 12.63
C GLY A 123 -13.41 -3.57 12.07
N GLY A 124 -14.42 -3.69 11.20
CA GLY A 124 -15.04 -2.56 10.53
C GLY A 124 -15.28 -2.84 9.04
N GLN A 125 -15.62 -1.79 8.30
CA GLN A 125 -15.79 -1.85 6.84
C GLN A 125 -14.89 -0.80 6.17
N PRO A 126 -14.26 -1.13 5.02
CA PRO A 126 -14.23 -2.44 4.36
C PRO A 126 -13.40 -3.46 5.15
N ARG A 127 -13.78 -4.75 5.14
CA ARG A 127 -13.30 -5.78 6.10
C ARG A 127 -11.86 -5.62 6.57
N PHE A 128 -10.83 -6.20 6.00
CA PHE A 128 -9.46 -6.10 6.52
C PHE A 128 -8.76 -4.76 6.20
N ARG A 129 -9.53 -3.69 5.94
CA ARG A 129 -9.06 -2.37 5.50
C ARG A 129 -9.67 -1.22 6.30
N ALA A 130 -10.41 -1.52 7.36
CA ALA A 130 -11.01 -0.50 8.20
C ALA A 130 -9.92 0.34 8.88
N MET A 131 -10.08 1.66 8.88
CA MET A 131 -9.19 2.62 9.52
C MET A 131 -9.97 3.50 10.50
N PRO A 132 -9.29 4.05 11.53
CA PRO A 132 -9.88 5.10 12.34
C PRO A 132 -10.20 6.35 11.50
N ALA A 133 -11.06 7.22 12.03
CA ALA A 133 -11.40 8.49 11.39
C ALA A 133 -10.14 9.34 11.12
N GLY A 134 -10.13 10.02 9.98
CA GLY A 134 -9.00 10.82 9.52
C GLY A 134 -7.86 10.00 8.88
N GLY A 135 -7.95 8.67 8.83
CA GLY A 135 -6.97 7.86 8.09
C GLY A 135 -7.18 7.91 6.58
N ALA A 136 -6.08 7.90 5.84
CA ALA A 136 -6.03 7.90 4.40
C ALA A 136 -5.14 6.78 3.86
N SER A 137 -5.43 6.35 2.63
CA SER A 137 -4.65 5.31 1.95
C SER A 137 -4.48 5.59 0.47
N SER A 138 -3.44 5.01 -0.11
CA SER A 138 -3.31 4.85 -1.56
C SER A 138 -2.98 3.41 -1.89
N LYS A 139 -3.22 3.03 -3.14
CA LYS A 139 -3.05 1.65 -3.59
C LYS A 139 -2.47 1.59 -4.98
N TRP A 140 -1.62 0.60 -5.19
CA TRP A 140 -1.23 0.08 -6.49
C TRP A 140 -1.78 -1.33 -6.68
N HIS A 141 -1.98 -1.77 -7.91
CA HIS A 141 -2.42 -3.11 -8.24
C HIS A 141 -1.68 -3.72 -9.43
N PHE A 142 -1.53 -5.03 -9.39
CA PHE A 142 -0.81 -5.80 -10.40
C PHE A 142 -1.56 -7.08 -10.74
N MET A 143 -1.52 -7.47 -12.01
CA MET A 143 -1.88 -8.83 -12.37
C MET A 143 -0.70 -9.72 -11.97
N MET A 144 -0.89 -10.62 -11.02
CA MET A 144 0.18 -11.49 -10.54
C MET A 144 0.00 -12.92 -11.05
N GLN A 145 1.12 -13.57 -11.36
CA GLN A 145 1.19 -15.01 -11.56
C GLN A 145 2.20 -15.60 -10.56
N CYS A 146 1.76 -16.59 -9.78
CA CYS A 146 2.64 -17.33 -8.90
C CYS A 146 3.28 -18.51 -9.65
N ARG A 147 4.57 -18.71 -9.40
CA ARG A 147 5.31 -19.91 -9.83
C ARG A 147 5.89 -20.66 -8.64
N GLU A 148 6.20 -21.93 -8.88
CA GLU A 148 6.98 -22.71 -7.91
C GLU A 148 8.36 -22.09 -7.68
N PRO A 149 8.92 -22.22 -6.46
CA PRO A 149 10.27 -21.77 -6.17
C PRO A 149 11.27 -22.51 -7.05
N GLN A 150 12.14 -21.78 -7.76
CA GLN A 150 13.27 -22.36 -8.51
C GLN A 150 14.50 -22.58 -7.64
#